data_AF-A0A524GN21-F1
#
_entry.id   AF-A0A524GN21-F1
#
_cell.length_a   1.000
_cell.length_b   1.000
_cell.length_c   1.000
_cell.angle_alpha   90.00
_cell.angle_beta   90.00
_cell.angle_gamma   90.00
#
_symmetry.space_group_name_H-M   'P 1'
#
loop_
_entity.id
_entity.type
_entity.pdbx_description
1 polymer ?
#
loop_
_entity_poly.entity_id
_entity_poly.type
_entity_poly.pdbx_seq_one_letter_code
_entity_poly.pdbx_strand_id
1 'polypeptide(L)'
;MSPPNASLVLIMVCFWMTLWLVQRFLIRPVSAVLDDRRRRIDGAKQEWSARNEEYLAAVARIEDQVLNAARDASKSRAEARQRAMDARQTAMETARARADERPTSVVDGLDKDAEAARGDLRHQAEELARLLAGRLIGREMSS
;
A
#
# COMPACT_ATOMS: atom_id res chain seq x y z
N MET A 1 -78.73 51.70 -48.67
CA MET A 1 -77.28 51.46 -48.54
C MET A 1 -76.69 52.60 -47.74
N SER A 2 -76.66 52.48 -46.41
CA SER A 2 -76.08 53.50 -45.54
C SER A 2 -74.56 53.51 -45.76
N PRO A 3 -73.92 54.68 -45.93
CA PRO A 3 -72.50 54.75 -46.24
C PRO A 3 -71.68 54.16 -45.09
N PRO A 4 -70.45 53.66 -45.36
CA PRO A 4 -69.59 53.11 -44.34
C PRO A 4 -69.43 54.13 -43.21
N ASN A 5 -69.92 53.75 -42.02
CA ASN A 5 -69.92 54.64 -40.86
C ASN A 5 -68.47 54.99 -40.54
N ALA A 6 -68.09 56.26 -40.71
CA ALA A 6 -66.75 56.76 -40.40
C ALA A 6 -66.33 56.43 -38.96
N SER A 7 -67.29 56.22 -38.05
CA SER A 7 -67.07 55.72 -36.70
C SER A 7 -66.42 54.33 -36.66
N LEU A 8 -66.77 53.41 -37.57
CA LEU A 8 -66.17 52.06 -37.62
C LEU A 8 -64.70 52.13 -38.06
N VAL A 9 -64.40 52.98 -39.04
CA VAL A 9 -63.01 53.23 -39.49
C VAL A 9 -62.20 53.88 -38.36
N LEU A 10 -62.77 54.87 -37.68
CA LEU A 10 -62.14 55.52 -36.52
C LEU A 10 -61.86 54.51 -35.38
N ILE A 11 -62.84 53.68 -35.02
CA ILE A 11 -62.68 52.64 -34.00
C ILE A 11 -61.60 51.65 -34.40
N MET A 12 -61.55 51.25 -35.68
CA MET A 12 -60.53 50.34 -36.18
C MET A 12 -59.13 50.94 -36.08
N VAL A 13 -58.95 52.22 -36.42
CA VAL A 13 -57.67 52.94 -36.25
C VAL A 13 -57.28 53.00 -34.76
N CYS A 14 -58.19 53.35 -33.86
CA CYS A 14 -57.93 53.35 -32.42
C CYS A 14 -57.57 51.96 -31.88
N PHE A 15 -58.25 50.91 -32.37
CA PHE A 15 -57.96 49.52 -32.01
C PHE A 15 -56.55 49.12 -32.46
N TRP A 16 -56.18 49.37 -33.72
CA TRP A 16 -54.84 49.06 -34.23
C TRP A 16 -53.75 49.86 -33.53
N MET A 17 -54.00 51.14 -33.23
CA MET A 17 -53.07 51.97 -32.44
C MET A 17 -52.88 51.40 -31.03
N THR A 18 -53.97 50.98 -30.37
CA THR A 18 -53.91 50.39 -29.03
C THR A 18 -53.22 49.02 -29.06
N LEU A 19 -53.52 48.19 -30.05
CA LEU A 19 -52.85 46.90 -30.26
C LEU A 19 -51.35 47.08 -30.46
N TRP A 20 -50.96 48.05 -31.29
CA TRP A 20 -49.56 48.40 -31.50
C TRP A 20 -48.88 48.89 -30.21
N LEU A 21 -49.58 49.73 -29.43
CA LEU A 21 -49.09 50.21 -28.14
C LEU A 21 -48.88 49.06 -27.15
N VAL A 22 -49.87 48.17 -26.98
CA VAL A 22 -49.78 47.00 -26.09
C VAL A 22 -48.68 46.04 -26.55
N GLN A 23 -48.58 45.76 -27.85
CA GLN A 23 -47.54 44.91 -28.40
C GLN A 23 -46.13 45.46 -28.11
N ARG A 24 -45.96 46.78 -28.26
CA ARG A 24 -44.67 47.45 -28.08
C ARG A 24 -44.30 47.69 -26.62
N PHE A 25 -45.26 48.03 -25.77
CA PHE A 25 -45.05 48.45 -24.37
C PHE A 25 -45.33 47.37 -23.33
N LEU A 26 -46.12 46.34 -23.63
CA LEU A 26 -46.45 45.30 -22.65
C LEU A 26 -45.80 43.96 -23.03
N ILE A 27 -46.09 43.45 -24.22
CA ILE A 27 -45.69 42.09 -24.61
C ILE A 27 -44.16 41.98 -24.75
N ARG A 28 -43.52 42.94 -25.42
CA ARG A 28 -42.05 42.96 -25.56
C ARG A 28 -41.28 43.04 -24.24
N PRO A 29 -41.54 43.99 -23.32
CA PRO A 29 -40.79 44.04 -22.07
C PRO A 29 -41.09 42.85 -21.14
N VAL A 30 -42.35 42.37 -21.08
CA VAL A 30 -42.69 41.22 -20.25
C VAL A 30 -42.00 39.95 -20.74
N SER A 31 -42.01 39.70 -22.07
CA SER A 31 -41.27 38.57 -22.66
C SER A 31 -39.76 38.67 -22.40
N ALA A 32 -39.15 39.85 -22.54
CA ALA A 32 -37.74 40.05 -22.25
C ALA A 32 -37.37 39.71 -20.79
N VAL A 33 -38.21 40.07 -19.82
CA VAL A 33 -37.97 39.73 -18.39
C VAL A 33 -38.14 38.23 -18.14
N LEU A 34 -39.12 37.59 -18.77
CA LEU A 34 -39.31 36.14 -18.67
C LEU A 34 -38.13 35.38 -19.28
N ASP A 35 -37.62 35.83 -20.43
CA ASP A 35 -36.46 35.25 -21.09
C ASP A 35 -35.18 35.43 -20.26
N ASP A 36 -34.97 36.60 -19.63
CA ASP A 36 -33.82 36.82 -18.75
C ASP A 36 -33.87 35.89 -17.53
N ARG A 37 -35.05 35.73 -16.91
CA ARG A 37 -35.24 34.77 -15.81
C ARG A 37 -34.98 33.33 -16.26
N ARG A 38 -35.52 32.95 -17.42
CA ARG A 38 -35.31 31.61 -18.01
C ARG A 38 -33.82 31.35 -18.22
N ARG A 39 -33.10 32.30 -18.84
CA ARG A 39 -31.66 32.20 -19.09
C ARG A 39 -30.85 32.07 -17.82
N ARG A 40 -31.17 32.84 -16.78
CA ARG A 40 -30.47 32.74 -15.48
C ARG A 40 -30.67 31.37 -14.83
N ILE A 41 -31.90 30.86 -14.85
CA ILE A 41 -32.22 29.55 -14.27
C ILE A 41 -31.56 28.42 -15.06
N ASP A 42 -31.69 28.45 -16.38
CA ASP A 42 -31.10 27.43 -17.25
C ASP A 42 -29.57 27.47 -17.19
N GLY A 43 -28.97 28.66 -17.15
CA GLY A 43 -27.53 28.85 -16.95
C GLY A 43 -27.06 28.30 -15.60
N ALA A 44 -27.72 28.67 -14.51
CA ALA A 44 -27.39 28.14 -13.18
C ALA A 44 -27.54 26.62 -13.10
N LYS A 45 -28.55 26.04 -13.77
CA LYS A 45 -28.75 24.59 -13.84
C LYS A 45 -27.65 23.90 -14.63
N GLN A 46 -27.22 24.47 -15.76
CA GLN A 46 -26.13 23.93 -16.57
C GLN A 46 -24.80 23.99 -15.81
N GLU A 47 -24.48 25.13 -15.18
CA GLU A 47 -23.29 25.28 -14.35
C GLU A 47 -23.29 24.28 -13.19
N TRP A 48 -24.42 24.16 -12.48
CA TRP A 48 -24.56 23.18 -11.41
C TRP A 48 -24.35 21.75 -11.89
N SER A 49 -24.96 21.37 -13.03
CA SER A 49 -24.80 20.04 -13.61
C SER A 49 -23.35 19.75 -13.98
N ALA A 50 -22.67 20.68 -14.63
CA ALA A 50 -21.27 20.53 -15.01
C ALA A 50 -20.36 20.39 -13.78
N ARG A 51 -20.56 21.23 -12.75
CA ARG A 51 -19.79 21.14 -11.50
C ARG A 51 -20.08 19.86 -10.73
N ASN A 52 -21.33 19.41 -10.73
CA ASN A 52 -21.70 18.16 -10.08
C ASN A 52 -21.06 16.95 -10.79
N GLU A 53 -21.01 16.95 -12.12
CA GLU A 53 -20.32 15.91 -12.89
C GLU A 53 -18.81 15.90 -12.63
N GLU A 54 -18.16 17.08 -12.63
CA GLU A 54 -16.74 17.22 -12.25
C GLU A 54 -16.48 16.70 -10.83
N TYR A 55 -17.37 17.02 -9.88
CA TYR A 55 -17.28 16.56 -8.50
C TYR A 55 -17.40 15.03 -8.42
N LEU A 56 -18.41 14.44 -9.05
CA LEU A 56 -18.60 12.99 -9.07
C LEU A 56 -17.41 12.26 -9.71
N ALA A 57 -16.87 12.80 -10.81
CA ALA A 57 -15.68 12.27 -11.44
C ALA A 57 -14.44 12.38 -10.53
N ALA A 58 -14.31 13.48 -9.77
CA ALA A 58 -13.22 13.63 -8.80
C ALA A 58 -13.35 12.64 -7.63
N VAL A 59 -14.55 12.44 -7.10
CA VAL A 59 -14.82 11.47 -6.04
C VAL A 59 -14.49 10.06 -6.52
N ALA A 60 -14.98 9.65 -7.70
CA ALA A 60 -14.69 8.33 -8.27
C ALA A 60 -13.19 8.09 -8.43
N ARG A 61 -12.42 9.10 -8.90
CA ARG A 61 -10.95 9.00 -8.99
C ARG A 61 -10.29 8.82 -7.62
N ILE A 62 -10.76 9.53 -6.60
CA ILE A 62 -10.22 9.40 -5.24
C ILE A 62 -10.52 8.01 -4.68
N GLU A 63 -11.74 7.51 -4.86
CA GLU A 63 -12.12 6.17 -4.43
C GLU A 63 -11.25 5.09 -5.09
N ASP A 64 -11.03 5.18 -6.41
CA ASP A 64 -10.15 4.27 -7.13
C ASP A 64 -8.69 4.34 -6.64
N GLN A 65 -8.18 5.56 -6.38
CA GLN A 65 -6.84 5.74 -5.84
C GLN A 65 -6.70 5.12 -4.44
N VAL A 66 -7.70 5.28 -3.58
CA VAL A 66 -7.71 4.68 -2.23
C VAL A 66 -7.75 3.15 -2.33
N LEU A 67 -8.58 2.60 -3.21
CA LEU A 67 -8.65 1.15 -3.43
C LEU A 67 -7.33 0.58 -3.95
N ASN A 68 -6.69 1.26 -4.91
CA ASN A 68 -5.39 0.85 -5.44
C ASN A 68 -4.30 0.96 -4.39
N ALA A 69 -4.24 2.05 -3.62
CA ALA A 69 -3.29 2.20 -2.52
C ALA A 69 -3.49 1.11 -1.45
N ALA A 70 -4.73 0.74 -1.13
CA ALA A 70 -5.02 -0.34 -0.20
C ALA A 70 -4.56 -1.71 -0.73
N ARG A 71 -4.74 -1.99 -2.03
CA ARG A 71 -4.24 -3.19 -2.69
C ARG A 71 -2.72 -3.25 -2.67
N ASP A 72 -2.05 -2.15 -3.00
CA ASP A 72 -0.59 -2.05 -2.99
C ASP A 72 -0.01 -2.22 -1.58
N ALA A 73 -0.64 -1.61 -0.58
CA ALA A 73 -0.27 -1.80 0.82
C ALA A 73 -0.45 -3.26 1.27
N SER A 74 -1.54 -3.92 0.85
CA SER A 74 -1.78 -5.33 1.15
C SER A 74 -0.72 -6.23 0.50
N LYS A 75 -0.38 -5.97 -0.76
CA LYS A 75 0.67 -6.68 -1.51
C LYS A 75 2.05 -6.48 -0.87
N SER A 76 2.42 -5.24 -0.57
CA SER A 76 3.68 -4.92 0.12
C SER A 76 3.78 -5.63 1.49
N ARG A 77 2.70 -5.63 2.27
CA ARG A 77 2.65 -6.38 3.54
C ARG A 77 2.78 -7.89 3.33
N ALA A 78 2.19 -8.45 2.28
CA ALA A 78 2.31 -9.87 1.97
C ALA A 78 3.74 -10.24 1.57
N GLU A 79 4.37 -9.45 0.72
CA GLU A 79 5.77 -9.63 0.33
C GLU A 79 6.72 -9.52 1.53
N ALA A 80 6.53 -8.51 2.39
CA ALA A 80 7.33 -8.35 3.60
C ALA A 80 7.17 -9.55 4.56
N ARG A 81 5.95 -10.06 4.72
CA ARG A 81 5.70 -11.30 5.49
C ARG A 81 6.40 -12.50 4.88
N GLN A 82 6.34 -12.67 3.56
CA GLN A 82 7.00 -13.79 2.90
C GLN A 82 8.52 -13.72 3.08
N ARG A 83 9.13 -12.56 2.81
CA ARG A 83 10.57 -12.35 3.03
C ARG A 83 10.99 -12.61 4.47
N ALA A 84 10.16 -12.22 5.45
CA ALA A 84 10.44 -12.50 6.86
C ALA A 84 10.34 -14.00 7.19
N MET A 85 9.39 -14.72 6.61
CA MET A 85 9.28 -16.18 6.76
C MET A 85 10.48 -16.89 6.13
N ASP A 86 10.87 -16.49 4.92
CA ASP A 86 12.03 -17.06 4.21
C ASP A 86 13.31 -16.80 5.01
N ALA A 87 13.53 -15.56 5.48
CA ALA A 87 14.68 -15.22 6.31
C ALA A 87 14.71 -16.02 7.63
N ARG A 88 13.54 -16.20 8.27
CA ARG A 88 13.42 -17.04 9.46
C ARG A 88 13.79 -18.49 9.16
N GLN A 89 13.32 -19.03 8.04
CA GLN A 89 13.62 -20.41 7.63
C GLN A 89 15.12 -20.59 7.40
N THR A 90 15.76 -19.69 6.64
CA THR A 90 17.21 -19.72 6.41
C THR A 90 18.00 -19.59 7.71
N ALA A 91 17.56 -18.71 8.63
CA ALA A 91 18.20 -18.57 9.93
C ALA A 91 18.07 -19.85 10.78
N MET A 92 16.91 -20.51 10.76
CA MET A 92 16.69 -21.79 11.43
C MET A 92 17.54 -22.92 10.84
N GLU A 93 17.64 -23.00 9.51
CA GLU A 93 18.48 -23.98 8.81
C GLU A 93 19.95 -23.77 9.14
N THR A 94 20.44 -22.53 9.11
CA THR A 94 21.81 -22.20 9.49
C THR A 94 22.09 -22.52 10.95
N ALA A 95 21.14 -22.23 11.85
CA ALA A 95 21.27 -22.55 13.27
C ALA A 95 21.31 -24.07 13.51
N ARG A 96 20.51 -24.85 12.77
CA ARG A 96 20.54 -26.32 12.81
C ARG A 96 21.86 -26.86 12.29
N ALA A 97 22.33 -26.41 11.14
CA ALA A 97 23.62 -26.82 10.59
C ALA A 97 24.78 -26.57 11.57
N ARG A 98 24.81 -25.38 12.20
CA ARG A 98 25.81 -25.07 13.25
C ARG A 98 25.63 -25.92 14.50
N ALA A 99 24.40 -26.25 14.87
CA ALA A 99 24.12 -27.12 16.01
C ALA A 99 24.55 -28.57 15.74
N ASP A 100 24.51 -29.03 14.49
CA ASP A 100 24.99 -30.36 14.08
C ASP A 100 26.52 -30.39 13.93
N GLU A 101 27.18 -29.31 13.46
CA GLU A 101 28.64 -29.23 13.35
C GLU A 101 29.36 -29.19 14.71
N ARG A 102 28.78 -28.48 15.70
CA ARG A 102 29.36 -28.35 17.05
C ARG A 102 29.67 -29.70 17.71
N PRO A 103 28.73 -30.65 17.86
CA PRO A 103 29.01 -31.92 18.50
C PRO A 103 30.08 -32.72 17.75
N THR A 104 30.11 -32.70 16.41
CA THR A 104 31.18 -33.38 15.65
C THR A 104 32.55 -32.78 15.96
N SER A 105 32.68 -31.45 15.99
CA SER A 105 33.94 -30.78 16.33
C SER A 105 34.38 -31.01 17.79
N VAL A 106 33.43 -31.09 18.72
CA VAL A 106 33.70 -31.36 20.14
C VAL A 106 34.15 -32.81 20.33
N VAL A 107 33.50 -33.77 19.66
CA VAL A 107 33.90 -35.18 19.70
C VAL A 107 35.30 -35.38 19.13
N ASP A 108 35.61 -34.78 17.97
CA ASP A 108 36.95 -34.87 17.37
C ASP A 108 38.03 -34.22 18.26
N GLY A 109 37.68 -33.15 18.97
CA GLY A 109 38.56 -32.54 19.99
C GLY A 109 38.79 -33.46 21.19
N LEU A 110 37.72 -34.07 21.73
CA LEU A 110 37.79 -35.00 22.85
C LEU A 110 38.61 -36.25 22.52
N ASP A 111 38.51 -36.79 21.30
CA ASP A 111 39.31 -37.94 20.87
C ASP A 111 40.80 -37.58 20.79
N LYS A 112 41.15 -36.39 20.31
CA LYS A 112 42.54 -35.90 20.31
C LYS A 112 43.09 -35.71 21.72
N ASP A 113 42.30 -35.11 22.61
CA ASP A 113 42.68 -34.93 24.01
C ASP A 113 42.85 -36.27 24.72
N ALA A 114 42.00 -37.26 24.42
CA ALA A 114 42.10 -38.62 24.95
C ALA A 114 43.37 -39.33 24.46
N GLU A 115 43.73 -39.22 23.18
CA GLU A 115 44.97 -39.78 22.64
C GLU A 115 46.22 -39.10 23.21
N ALA A 116 46.19 -37.77 23.37
CA ALA A 116 47.28 -37.04 24.02
C ALA A 116 47.48 -37.49 25.48
N ALA A 117 46.40 -37.59 26.26
CA ALA A 117 46.45 -38.07 27.64
C ALA A 117 46.94 -39.52 27.74
N ARG A 118 46.56 -40.40 26.80
CA ARG A 118 47.09 -41.78 26.71
C ARG A 118 48.58 -41.82 26.41
N GLY A 119 49.07 -40.92 25.54
CA GLY A 119 50.49 -40.74 25.25
C GLY A 119 51.27 -40.35 26.50
N ASP A 120 50.80 -39.33 27.22
CA ASP A 120 51.41 -38.86 28.47
C ASP A 120 51.44 -39.95 29.55
N LEU A 121 50.34 -40.69 29.72
CA LEU A 121 50.28 -41.82 30.67
C LEU A 121 51.28 -42.93 30.31
N ARG A 122 51.46 -43.25 29.02
CA ARG A 122 52.47 -44.21 28.57
C ARG A 122 53.88 -43.72 28.88
N HIS A 123 54.17 -42.45 28.63
CA HIS A 123 55.47 -41.87 28.91
C HIS A 123 55.79 -41.91 30.42
N GLN A 124 54.82 -41.54 31.26
CA GLN A 124 54.93 -41.63 32.72
C GLN A 124 55.09 -43.08 33.19
N ALA A 125 54.37 -44.03 32.59
CA ALA A 125 54.49 -45.45 32.90
C ALA A 125 55.87 -46.01 32.56
N GLU A 126 56.46 -45.63 31.41
CA GLU A 126 57.83 -46.02 31.05
C GLU A 126 58.88 -45.41 31.98
N GLU A 127 58.68 -44.17 32.42
CA GLU A 127 59.56 -43.51 33.39
C GLU A 127 59.51 -44.21 34.75
N LEU A 128 58.31 -44.51 35.24
CA LEU A 128 58.09 -45.30 36.46
C LEU A 128 58.68 -46.71 36.34
N ALA A 129 58.51 -47.38 35.20
CA ALA A 129 59.09 -48.69 34.94
C ALA A 129 60.63 -48.65 34.95
N ARG A 130 61.24 -47.62 34.35
CA ARG A 130 62.70 -47.39 34.41
C ARG A 130 63.19 -47.15 35.84
N LEU A 131 62.48 -46.34 36.62
CA LEU A 131 62.78 -46.12 38.03
C LEU A 131 62.68 -47.42 38.85
N LEU A 132 61.66 -48.25 38.59
CA LEU A 132 61.48 -49.54 39.25
C LEU A 132 62.58 -50.54 38.88
N ALA A 133 62.91 -50.64 37.59
CA ALA A 133 63.97 -51.51 37.08
C ALA A 133 65.33 -51.10 37.64
N GLY A 134 65.63 -49.80 37.70
CA GLY A 134 66.85 -49.29 38.35
C GLY A 134 66.92 -49.65 39.83
N ARG A 135 65.78 -49.61 40.55
CA ARG A 135 65.71 -49.98 41.97
C ARG A 135 65.83 -51.49 42.20
N LEU A 136 65.32 -52.32 41.28
CA LEU A 136 65.45 -53.78 41.32
C LEU A 136 66.88 -54.24 41.02
N ILE A 137 67.50 -53.71 39.95
CA ILE A 137 68.89 -54.04 39.56
C ILE A 137 69.89 -53.53 40.62
N GLY A 138 69.65 -52.35 41.20
CA GLY A 138 70.46 -51.85 42.31
C GLY A 138 70.40 -52.72 43.58
N ARG A 139 69.38 -53.57 43.71
CA ARG A 139 69.21 -54.51 44.82
C ARG A 139 69.84 -55.87 44.56
N GLU A 140 69.94 -56.31 43.31
CA GLU A 140 70.62 -57.57 42.96
C GLU A 140 72.14 -57.45 42.97
N MET A 141 72.69 -56.24 42.79
CA MET A 141 74.14 -55.98 42.91
C MET A 141 74.61 -55.76 44.35
N SER A 142 73.72 -55.81 45.35
CA SER A 142 74.04 -55.67 46.77
C SER A 142 73.86 -56.97 47.58
N SER A 143 73.76 -58.11 46.90
CA SER A 143 73.96 -59.45 47.48
C SER A 143 75.25 -60.04 46.95
#